data_AF-A0A4Y8ID08-F1
#
_entry.id   AF-A0A4Y8ID08-F1
#
_cell.length_a   1.000
_cell.length_b   1.000
_cell.length_c   1.000
_cell.angle_alpha   90.00
_cell.angle_beta   90.00
_cell.angle_gamma   90.00
#
_symmetry.space_group_name_H-M   'P 1'
#
loop_
_entity.id
_entity.type
_entity.pdbx_description
1 polymer ?
#
loop_
_entity_poly.entity_id
_entity_poly.type
_entity_poly.pdbx_seq_one_letter_code
_entity_poly.pdbx_strand_id
1 'polypeptide(L)'
;MKRIPDELPQKIVQTIFVLSFLYPYYILLDAFPNTNFTKYIQVELELIPWVLLSYYLGQKTWRTNQNVMNLIQSAILVIVAAAIVFDALMSNTIYDALIVGGLSLIAILIGFIQKIKSFFLVGVSVLLLNVMIQSRPFWGNLPWWAYLLIAGSTLIAVASFYEWQKQKVDRDGDTFLQKQKTKWIKIWKNWN
;
A
#
# COMPACT_ATOMS: atom_id res chain seq x y z
N MET A 1 25.00 -23.35 28.35
CA MET A 1 24.98 -23.30 26.87
C MET A 1 23.53 -23.24 26.41
N LYS A 2 23.10 -22.12 25.83
CA LYS A 2 21.72 -21.89 25.38
C LYS A 2 21.54 -22.68 24.07
N ARG A 3 20.66 -23.70 24.03
CA ARG A 3 20.33 -24.42 22.80
C ARG A 3 19.77 -23.39 21.81
N ILE A 4 20.50 -23.11 20.73
CA ILE A 4 19.95 -22.41 19.58
C ILE A 4 18.78 -23.27 19.10
N PRO A 5 17.55 -22.75 18.96
CA PRO A 5 16.46 -23.56 18.46
C PRO A 5 16.83 -24.03 17.05
N ASP A 6 16.89 -25.35 16.85
CA ASP A 6 17.34 -26.03 15.63
C ASP A 6 16.58 -25.61 14.35
N GLU A 7 15.52 -24.80 14.47
CA GLU A 7 14.74 -24.25 13.37
C GLU A 7 15.35 -23.02 12.68
N LEU A 8 16.24 -22.26 13.35
CA LEU A 8 16.86 -21.06 12.77
C LEU A 8 17.72 -21.32 11.52
N PRO A 9 18.66 -22.28 11.51
CA PRO A 9 19.45 -22.58 10.32
C PRO A 9 18.56 -23.08 9.17
N GLN A 10 17.50 -23.84 9.46
CA GLN A 10 16.55 -24.30 8.46
C GLN A 10 15.78 -23.15 7.81
N LYS A 11 15.32 -22.15 8.59
CA LYS A 11 14.65 -20.95 8.08
C LYS A 11 15.57 -20.09 7.22
N ILE A 12 16.86 -19.99 7.58
CA ILE A 12 17.88 -19.28 6.78
C ILE A 12 18.10 -20.00 5.45
N VAL A 13 18.28 -21.32 5.46
CA VAL A 13 18.47 -22.11 4.23
C VAL A 13 17.24 -22.02 3.31
N GLN A 14 16.02 -22.07 3.86
CA GLN A 14 14.80 -21.88 3.08
C GLN A 14 14.72 -20.47 2.47
N THR A 15 15.12 -19.44 3.22
CA THR A 15 15.15 -18.05 2.72
C THR A 15 16.15 -17.91 1.58
N ILE A 16 17.36 -18.47 1.72
CA ILE A 16 18.40 -18.46 0.68
C ILE A 16 17.92 -19.23 -0.56
N PHE A 17 17.33 -20.41 -0.37
CA PHE A 17 16.80 -21.22 -1.47
C PHE A 17 15.74 -20.46 -2.29
N VAL A 18 14.82 -19.79 -1.61
CA VAL A 18 13.77 -18.97 -2.25
C VAL A 18 14.36 -17.73 -2.93
N LEU A 19 15.38 -17.10 -2.35
CA LEU A 19 16.11 -15.99 -2.98
C LEU A 19 16.87 -16.44 -4.24
N SER A 20 17.42 -17.65 -4.26
CA SER A 20 18.13 -18.18 -5.44
C SER A 20 17.24 -18.29 -6.67
N PHE A 21 15.91 -18.38 -6.51
CA PHE A 21 14.96 -18.35 -7.63
C PHE A 21 14.81 -16.96 -8.29
N LEU A 22 15.24 -15.88 -7.63
CA LEU A 22 15.27 -14.55 -8.27
C LEU A 22 16.30 -14.48 -9.39
N TYR A 23 17.44 -15.15 -9.23
CA TYR A 23 18.50 -15.11 -10.23
C TYR A 23 18.07 -15.63 -11.62
N PRO A 24 17.48 -16.84 -11.75
CA PRO A 24 16.97 -17.29 -13.04
C PRO A 24 15.78 -16.45 -13.52
N TYR A 25 15.00 -15.85 -12.62
CA TYR A 25 13.92 -14.93 -13.00
C TYR A 25 14.45 -13.70 -13.75
N TYR A 26 15.51 -13.06 -13.23
CA TYR A 26 16.11 -11.89 -13.89
C TYR A 26 16.75 -12.23 -15.24
N ILE A 27 17.42 -13.39 -15.33
CA ILE A 27 17.97 -13.86 -16.61
C ILE A 27 16.86 -14.06 -17.66
N LEU A 28 15.72 -14.62 -17.26
CA LEU A 28 14.58 -14.78 -18.17
C LEU A 28 13.98 -13.43 -18.57
N LEU A 29 13.93 -12.47 -17.66
CA LEU A 29 13.43 -11.12 -17.93
C LEU A 29 14.31 -10.40 -18.97
N ASP A 30 15.63 -10.47 -18.82
CA ASP A 30 16.61 -9.92 -19.76
C ASP A 30 16.61 -10.62 -21.13
N ALA A 31 16.19 -11.89 -21.18
CA ALA A 31 16.09 -12.65 -22.42
C ALA A 31 14.89 -12.24 -23.30
N PHE A 32 13.91 -11.49 -22.77
CA PHE A 32 12.82 -10.97 -23.58
C PHE A 32 13.26 -9.75 -24.40
N PRO A 33 12.88 -9.67 -25.69
CA PRO A 33 13.27 -8.54 -26.53
C PRO A 33 12.70 -7.22 -25.99
N ASN A 34 13.57 -6.20 -25.90
CA ASN A 34 13.24 -4.81 -25.53
C ASN A 34 12.36 -4.15 -26.60
N THR A 35 11.08 -4.51 -26.61
CA THR A 35 10.05 -3.80 -27.39
C THR A 35 9.63 -2.54 -26.64
N ASN A 36 9.04 -1.55 -27.35
CA ASN A 36 8.56 -0.31 -26.73
C ASN A 36 7.53 -0.55 -25.61
N PHE A 37 6.80 -1.67 -25.64
CA PHE A 37 5.85 -2.06 -24.59
C PHE A 37 6.55 -2.57 -23.32
N THR A 38 7.68 -3.27 -23.48
CA THR A 38 8.50 -3.78 -22.36
C THR A 38 8.99 -2.64 -21.47
N LYS A 39 9.33 -1.48 -22.04
CA LYS A 39 9.88 -0.33 -21.30
C LYS A 39 8.93 0.21 -20.21
N TYR A 40 7.62 0.12 -20.40
CA TYR A 40 6.60 0.62 -19.47
C TYR A 40 6.27 -0.35 -18.32
N ILE A 41 6.71 -1.61 -18.41
CA ILE A 41 6.36 -2.65 -17.42
C ILE A 41 7.62 -3.25 -16.79
N GLN A 42 8.80 -2.90 -17.32
CA GLN A 42 10.07 -3.47 -16.91
C GLN A 42 10.35 -3.22 -15.43
N VAL A 43 10.13 -2.00 -14.95
CA VAL A 43 10.36 -1.63 -13.54
C VAL A 43 9.40 -2.38 -12.63
N GLU A 44 8.13 -2.53 -13.00
CA GLU A 44 7.15 -3.30 -12.24
C GLU A 44 7.50 -4.78 -12.18
N LEU A 45 7.90 -5.38 -13.31
CA LEU A 45 8.30 -6.78 -13.39
C LEU A 45 9.56 -7.05 -12.56
N GLU A 46 10.52 -6.12 -12.53
CA GLU A 46 11.72 -6.26 -11.70
C GLU A 46 11.42 -6.19 -10.19
N LEU A 47 10.42 -5.41 -9.78
CA LEU A 47 10.14 -5.09 -8.39
C LEU A 47 9.04 -5.95 -7.74
N ILE A 48 8.03 -6.40 -8.49
CA ILE A 48 6.94 -7.26 -7.98
C ILE A 48 7.44 -8.55 -7.31
N PRO A 49 8.47 -9.26 -7.82
CA PRO A 49 9.00 -10.45 -7.18
C PRO A 49 9.45 -10.22 -5.74
N TRP A 50 10.05 -9.05 -5.42
CA TRP A 50 10.46 -8.71 -4.06
C TRP A 50 9.26 -8.63 -3.10
N VAL A 51 8.15 -8.06 -3.57
CA VAL A 51 6.90 -7.99 -2.80
C VAL A 51 6.33 -9.38 -2.58
N LEU A 52 6.28 -10.22 -3.62
CA LEU A 52 5.78 -11.60 -3.50
C LEU A 52 6.63 -12.46 -2.57
N LEU A 53 7.96 -12.34 -2.64
CA LEU A 53 8.88 -13.09 -1.80
C LEU A 53 8.79 -12.67 -0.33
N SER A 54 8.76 -11.36 -0.07
CA SER A 54 8.59 -10.86 1.30
C SER A 54 7.27 -11.34 1.91
N TYR A 55 6.19 -11.35 1.13
CA TYR A 55 4.90 -11.90 1.54
C TYR A 55 4.95 -13.42 1.81
N TYR A 56 5.55 -14.20 0.90
CA TYR A 56 5.67 -15.66 1.06
C TYR A 56 6.50 -16.05 2.29
N LEU A 57 7.66 -15.40 2.47
CA LEU A 57 8.56 -15.63 3.60
C LEU A 57 7.90 -15.25 4.92
N GLY A 58 7.09 -14.18 4.94
CA GLY A 58 6.35 -13.72 6.11
C GLY A 58 5.25 -14.66 6.56
N GLN A 59 4.52 -15.27 5.64
CA GLN A 59 3.45 -16.20 5.99
C GLN A 59 3.96 -17.59 6.38
N LYS A 60 5.00 -18.10 5.70
CA LYS A 60 5.38 -19.52 5.80
C LYS A 60 6.62 -19.78 6.64
N THR A 61 7.66 -18.96 6.49
CA THR A 61 9.00 -19.26 7.06
C THR A 61 9.21 -18.56 8.41
N TRP A 62 8.77 -17.31 8.53
CA TRP A 62 9.08 -16.45 9.69
C TRP A 62 7.88 -16.20 10.62
N ARG A 63 6.88 -17.10 10.61
CA ARG A 63 5.65 -16.96 11.42
C ARG A 63 5.89 -16.78 12.93
N THR A 64 7.01 -17.30 13.44
CA THR A 64 7.42 -17.16 14.86
C THR A 64 7.83 -15.73 15.21
N ASN A 65 8.41 -14.97 14.27
CA ASN A 65 8.90 -13.59 14.45
C ASN A 65 8.11 -12.59 13.59
N GLN A 66 6.78 -12.70 13.62
CA GLN A 66 5.88 -11.95 12.75
C GLN A 66 6.10 -10.42 12.80
N ASN A 67 6.39 -9.85 13.98
CA ASN A 67 6.58 -8.41 14.12
C ASN A 67 7.77 -7.88 13.32
N VAL A 68 8.90 -8.58 13.34
CA VAL A 68 10.12 -8.18 12.61
C VAL A 68 9.90 -8.33 11.10
N MET A 69 9.27 -9.44 10.70
CA MET A 69 9.01 -9.71 9.29
C MET A 69 7.94 -8.77 8.71
N ASN A 70 6.93 -8.40 9.48
CA ASN A 70 5.95 -7.38 9.08
C ASN A 70 6.62 -6.02 8.88
N LEU A 71 7.57 -5.63 9.73
CA LEU A 71 8.32 -4.39 9.58
C LEU A 71 9.18 -4.43 8.30
N ILE A 72 9.92 -5.52 8.07
CA ILE A 72 10.72 -5.71 6.85
C ILE A 72 9.84 -5.68 5.60
N GLN A 73 8.72 -6.41 5.61
CA GLN A 73 7.76 -6.42 4.51
C GLN A 73 7.17 -5.02 4.26
N SER A 74 6.88 -4.27 5.32
CA SER A 74 6.42 -2.88 5.19
C SER A 74 7.48 -1.99 4.56
N ALA A 75 8.74 -2.12 4.97
CA ALA A 75 9.85 -1.36 4.41
C ALA A 75 10.06 -1.69 2.92
N ILE A 76 10.06 -2.98 2.56
CA ILE A 76 10.17 -3.44 1.17
C ILE A 76 9.01 -2.89 0.35
N LEU A 77 7.78 -2.99 0.84
CA LEU A 77 6.59 -2.47 0.16
C LEU A 77 6.68 -0.97 -0.08
N VAL A 78 7.10 -0.19 0.92
CA VAL A 78 7.25 1.27 0.78
C VAL A 78 8.33 1.61 -0.23
N ILE A 79 9.48 0.93 -0.20
CA ILE A 79 10.58 1.17 -1.14
C ILE A 79 10.17 0.82 -2.57
N VAL A 80 9.56 -0.34 -2.78
CA VAL A 80 9.07 -0.77 -4.10
C VAL A 80 7.99 0.18 -4.61
N ALA A 81 7.02 0.52 -3.78
CA ALA A 81 5.97 1.47 -4.13
C ALA A 81 6.53 2.84 -4.50
N ALA A 82 7.51 3.35 -3.74
CA ALA A 82 8.16 4.62 -4.04
C ALA A 82 8.90 4.55 -5.38
N ALA A 83 9.66 3.48 -5.64
CA ALA A 83 10.39 3.30 -6.90
C ALA A 83 9.44 3.27 -8.11
N ILE A 84 8.34 2.52 -8.03
CA ILE A 84 7.31 2.46 -9.10
C ILE A 84 6.69 3.84 -9.32
N VAL A 85 6.35 4.56 -8.26
CA VAL A 85 5.80 5.92 -8.37
C VAL A 85 6.81 6.88 -9.00
N PHE A 86 8.08 6.83 -8.59
CA PHE A 86 9.12 7.69 -9.15
C PHE A 86 9.34 7.44 -10.64
N ASP A 87 9.32 6.18 -11.07
CA ASP A 87 9.46 5.83 -12.48
C ASP A 87 8.29 6.36 -13.31
N ALA A 88 7.05 6.12 -12.85
CA ALA A 88 5.84 6.62 -13.50
C ALA A 88 5.80 8.16 -13.59
N LEU A 89 6.38 8.86 -12.61
CA LEU A 89 6.50 10.32 -12.64
C LEU A 89 7.51 10.81 -13.69
N MET A 90 8.59 10.06 -13.93
CA MET A 90 9.62 10.42 -14.91
C MET A 90 9.18 10.11 -16.34
N SER A 91 8.47 9.00 -16.55
CA SER A 91 7.97 8.63 -17.87
C SER A 91 6.83 9.54 -18.35
N ASN A 92 6.05 10.08 -17.40
CA ASN A 92 4.91 10.97 -17.61
C ASN A 92 3.89 10.41 -18.63
N THR A 93 3.74 9.08 -18.67
CA THR A 93 2.79 8.41 -19.57
C THR A 93 1.52 7.99 -18.84
N ILE A 94 0.39 7.98 -19.56
CA ILE A 94 -0.89 7.50 -19.03
C ILE A 94 -0.84 6.00 -18.74
N TYR A 95 -0.02 5.24 -19.48
CA TYR A 95 0.10 3.80 -19.32
C TYR A 95 0.71 3.43 -17.97
N ASP A 96 1.80 4.08 -17.57
CA ASP A 96 2.44 3.84 -16.27
C ASP A 96 1.49 4.23 -15.14
N ALA A 97 0.80 5.38 -15.27
CA ALA A 97 -0.21 5.80 -14.29
C ALA A 97 -1.34 4.78 -14.12
N LEU A 98 -1.81 4.13 -15.20
CA LEU A 98 -2.81 3.06 -15.14
C LEU A 98 -2.27 1.80 -14.48
N ILE A 99 -1.03 1.41 -14.77
CA ILE A 99 -0.38 0.24 -14.17
C ILE A 99 -0.17 0.45 -12.67
N VAL A 100 0.41 1.58 -12.27
CA VAL A 100 0.58 1.96 -10.85
C VAL A 100 -0.77 2.00 -10.15
N GLY A 101 -1.79 2.57 -10.78
CA GLY A 101 -3.16 2.61 -10.28
C GLY A 101 -3.73 1.21 -10.07
N GLY A 102 -3.62 0.32 -11.06
CA GLY A 102 -4.07 -1.07 -10.99
C GLY A 102 -3.36 -1.86 -9.89
N LEU A 103 -2.04 -1.76 -9.80
CA LEU A 103 -1.24 -2.41 -8.75
C LEU A 103 -1.63 -1.93 -7.36
N SER A 104 -1.86 -0.63 -7.19
CA SER A 104 -2.30 -0.06 -5.92
C SER A 104 -3.70 -0.57 -5.50
N LEU A 105 -4.63 -0.71 -6.45
CA LEU A 105 -5.94 -1.32 -6.19
C LEU A 105 -5.82 -2.78 -5.77
N ILE A 106 -4.99 -3.56 -6.46
CA ILE A 106 -4.74 -4.96 -6.10
C ILE A 106 -4.14 -5.05 -4.69
N ALA A 107 -3.17 -4.19 -4.36
CA ALA A 107 -2.59 -4.12 -3.03
C ALA A 107 -3.62 -3.77 -1.94
N ILE A 108 -4.54 -2.84 -2.22
CA ILE A 108 -5.65 -2.50 -1.32
C ILE A 108 -6.54 -3.71 -1.09
N LEU A 109 -6.94 -4.40 -2.16
CA LEU A 109 -7.81 -5.59 -2.08
C LEU A 109 -7.14 -6.71 -1.27
N ILE A 110 -5.87 -7.01 -1.56
CA ILE A 110 -5.10 -8.02 -0.83
C ILE A 110 -4.97 -7.62 0.65
N GLY A 111 -4.58 -6.38 0.92
CA GLY A 111 -4.45 -5.85 2.28
C GLY A 111 -5.76 -5.89 3.05
N PHE A 112 -6.89 -5.66 2.39
CA PHE A 112 -8.21 -5.73 2.99
C PHE A 112 -8.66 -7.17 3.27
N ILE A 113 -8.56 -8.07 2.29
CA ILE A 113 -8.98 -9.47 2.42
C ILE A 113 -8.12 -10.20 3.46
N GLN A 114 -6.80 -9.99 3.41
CA GLN A 114 -5.84 -10.65 4.29
C GLN A 114 -5.59 -9.89 5.60
N LYS A 115 -6.21 -8.71 5.77
CA LYS A 115 -6.08 -7.84 6.95
C LYS A 115 -4.62 -7.46 7.27
N ILE A 116 -3.84 -7.17 6.24
CA ILE A 116 -2.44 -6.73 6.36
C ILE A 116 -2.40 -5.21 6.20
N LYS A 117 -2.06 -4.50 7.28
CA LYS A 117 -2.12 -3.03 7.31
C LYS A 117 -1.23 -2.39 6.26
N SER A 118 -0.04 -2.94 6.05
CA SER A 118 0.97 -2.35 5.18
C SER A 118 0.54 -2.33 3.73
N PHE A 119 -0.01 -3.42 3.21
CA PHE A 119 -0.53 -3.46 1.83
C PHE A 119 -1.70 -2.49 1.63
N PHE A 120 -2.63 -2.43 2.59
CA PHE A 120 -3.76 -1.53 2.50
C PHE A 120 -3.33 -0.07 2.56
N LEU A 121 -2.50 0.30 3.54
CA LEU A 121 -2.06 1.69 3.75
C LEU A 121 -1.17 2.17 2.61
N VAL A 122 -0.17 1.37 2.20
CA VAL A 122 0.70 1.71 1.07
C VAL A 122 -0.12 1.79 -0.22
N GLY A 123 -1.01 0.82 -0.47
CA GLY A 123 -1.88 0.83 -1.65
C GLY A 123 -2.77 2.07 -1.71
N VAL A 124 -3.46 2.43 -0.62
CA VAL A 124 -4.27 3.66 -0.55
C VAL A 124 -3.40 4.89 -0.77
N SER A 125 -2.23 4.96 -0.14
CA SER A 125 -1.33 6.11 -0.25
C SER A 125 -0.85 6.30 -1.69
N VAL A 126 -0.38 5.23 -2.34
CA VAL A 126 0.07 5.24 -3.74
C VAL A 126 -1.07 5.61 -4.67
N LEU A 127 -2.27 5.04 -4.48
CA LEU A 127 -3.43 5.34 -5.30
C LEU A 127 -3.80 6.82 -5.21
N LEU A 128 -3.88 7.36 -3.99
CA LEU A 128 -4.21 8.76 -3.76
C LEU A 128 -3.15 9.69 -4.37
N LEU A 129 -1.86 9.39 -4.17
CA LEU A 129 -0.77 10.15 -4.77
C LEU A 129 -0.85 10.10 -6.30
N ASN A 130 -1.05 8.92 -6.88
CA ASN A 130 -1.17 8.74 -8.32
C ASN A 130 -2.33 9.58 -8.89
N VAL A 131 -3.52 9.49 -8.29
CA VAL A 131 -4.69 10.28 -8.70
C VAL A 131 -4.44 11.78 -8.53
N MET A 132 -3.85 12.22 -7.42
CA MET A 132 -3.54 13.64 -7.21
C MET A 132 -2.55 14.18 -8.23
N ILE A 133 -1.51 13.42 -8.57
CA ILE A 133 -0.50 13.87 -9.52
C ILE A 133 -1.05 13.85 -10.95
N GLN A 134 -1.75 12.79 -11.35
CA GLN A 134 -2.35 12.70 -12.68
C GLN A 134 -3.46 13.73 -12.89
N SER A 135 -4.13 14.15 -11.81
CA SER A 135 -5.18 15.18 -11.87
C SER A 135 -4.67 16.62 -11.79
N ARG A 136 -3.36 16.86 -11.60
CA ARG A 136 -2.75 18.20 -11.60
C ARG A 136 -3.24 19.14 -12.70
N PRO A 137 -3.30 18.74 -14.00
CA PRO A 137 -3.79 19.63 -15.05
C PRO A 137 -5.27 19.99 -14.92
N PHE A 138 -6.08 19.17 -14.24
CA PHE A 138 -7.48 19.50 -13.96
C PHE A 138 -7.62 20.47 -12.80
N TRP A 139 -6.86 20.30 -11.72
CA TRP A 139 -6.88 21.23 -10.59
C TRP A 139 -6.45 22.63 -11.02
N GLY A 140 -5.28 22.77 -11.67
CA GLY A 140 -4.74 24.06 -12.07
C GLY A 140 -5.61 24.88 -13.04
N ASN A 141 -6.52 24.23 -13.77
CA ASN A 141 -7.42 24.86 -14.73
C ASN A 141 -8.81 25.19 -14.16
N LEU A 142 -9.08 24.89 -12.88
CA LEU A 142 -10.36 25.24 -12.28
C LEU A 142 -10.47 26.76 -12.08
N PRO A 143 -11.64 27.36 -12.34
CA PRO A 143 -11.89 28.74 -11.95
C PRO A 143 -11.75 28.90 -10.44
N TRP A 144 -11.22 30.05 -10.00
CA TRP A 144 -11.03 30.37 -8.57
C TRP A 144 -12.30 30.16 -7.72
N TRP A 145 -13.48 30.45 -8.27
CA TRP A 145 -14.77 30.28 -7.58
C TRP A 145 -15.09 28.83 -7.26
N ALA A 146 -14.61 27.87 -8.07
CA ALA A 146 -14.82 26.45 -7.82
C ALA A 146 -14.10 26.02 -6.54
N TYR A 147 -12.90 26.54 -6.29
CA TYR A 147 -12.17 26.33 -5.04
C TYR A 147 -12.92 26.87 -3.83
N LEU A 148 -13.52 28.06 -3.94
CA LEU A 148 -14.31 28.63 -2.85
C LEU A 148 -15.59 27.84 -2.58
N LEU A 149 -16.25 27.32 -3.60
CA LEU A 149 -17.42 26.46 -3.41
C LEU A 149 -17.04 25.13 -2.75
N ILE A 150 -15.92 24.51 -3.15
CA ILE A 150 -15.43 23.27 -2.52
C ILE A 150 -15.06 23.55 -1.05
N ALA A 151 -14.29 24.60 -0.79
CA ALA A 151 -13.90 24.98 0.57
C ALA A 151 -15.12 25.34 1.44
N GLY A 152 -16.03 26.17 0.93
CA GLY A 152 -17.25 26.58 1.62
C GLY A 152 -18.19 25.43 1.92
N SER A 153 -18.45 24.56 0.94
CA SER A 153 -19.27 23.36 1.14
C SER A 153 -18.63 22.39 2.14
N THR A 154 -17.31 22.21 2.10
CA THR A 154 -16.58 21.38 3.07
C THR A 154 -16.70 21.95 4.48
N LEU A 155 -16.50 23.25 4.66
CA LEU A 155 -16.65 23.93 5.95
C LEU A 155 -18.07 23.77 6.50
N ILE A 156 -19.08 24.00 5.66
CA ILE A 156 -20.49 23.84 6.04
C ILE A 156 -20.75 22.38 6.43
N ALA A 157 -20.32 21.41 5.61
CA ALA A 157 -20.51 20.00 5.90
C ALA A 157 -19.86 19.58 7.23
N VAL A 158 -18.62 20.03 7.50
CA VAL A 158 -17.91 19.75 8.75
C VAL A 158 -18.62 20.39 9.93
N ALA A 159 -19.05 21.66 9.82
CA ALA A 159 -19.76 22.36 10.89
C ALA A 159 -21.13 21.72 11.17
N SER A 160 -21.92 21.43 10.13
CA SER A 160 -23.20 20.75 10.24
C SER A 160 -23.05 19.35 10.85
N PHE A 161 -22.01 18.61 10.45
CA PHE A 161 -21.72 17.30 11.03
C PHE A 161 -21.34 17.41 12.52
N TYR A 162 -20.49 18.38 12.87
CA TYR A 162 -20.08 18.63 14.25
C TYR A 162 -21.28 19.02 15.14
N GLU A 163 -22.15 19.88 14.65
CA GLU A 163 -23.35 20.32 15.37
C GLU A 163 -24.38 19.20 15.51
N TRP A 164 -24.64 18.43 14.43
CA TRP A 164 -25.49 17.23 14.47
C TRP A 164 -24.99 16.20 15.48
N GLN A 165 -23.66 16.02 15.55
CA GLN A 165 -23.03 15.14 16.50
C GLN A 165 -23.19 15.64 17.95
N LYS A 166 -23.06 16.95 18.21
CA LYS A 166 -23.25 17.56 19.53
C LYS A 166 -24.69 17.39 20.04
N GLN A 167 -25.67 17.37 19.13
CA GLN A 167 -27.08 17.18 19.46
C GLN A 167 -27.44 15.71 19.72
N LYS A 168 -26.66 14.75 19.21
CA LYS A 168 -26.86 13.30 19.36
C LYS A 168 -25.91 12.66 20.39
N VAL A 169 -25.82 13.25 21.57
CA VAL A 169 -25.18 12.61 22.73
C VAL A 169 -26.16 11.57 23.28
N ASP A 170 -25.73 10.31 23.32
CA ASP A 170 -26.57 9.20 23.77
C ASP A 170 -26.73 9.23 25.31
N ARG A 171 -27.66 8.43 25.87
CA ARG A 171 -27.92 8.40 27.34
C ARG A 171 -26.70 8.05 28.21
N ASP A 172 -25.66 7.45 27.62
CA ASP A 172 -24.38 7.11 28.27
C ASP A 172 -23.31 8.22 28.17
N GLY A 173 -23.61 9.38 27.58
CA GLY A 173 -22.64 10.49 27.42
C GLY A 173 -21.65 10.34 26.27
N ASP A 174 -21.62 9.17 25.60
CA ASP A 174 -20.75 8.91 24.46
C ASP A 174 -21.30 9.49 23.16
N THR A 175 -20.43 10.15 22.39
CA THR A 175 -20.81 10.69 21.07
C THR A 175 -20.73 9.64 19.96
N PHE A 176 -21.51 9.80 18.88
CA PHE A 176 -21.49 8.88 17.72
C PHE A 176 -20.09 8.63 17.15
N LEU A 177 -19.23 9.66 17.09
CA LEU A 177 -17.82 9.50 16.68
C LEU A 177 -17.01 8.64 17.65
N GLN A 178 -17.26 8.71 18.97
CA GLN A 178 -16.54 7.89 19.94
C GLN A 178 -16.93 6.41 19.81
N LYS A 179 -18.22 6.12 19.62
CA LYS A 179 -18.71 4.75 19.35
C LYS A 179 -18.14 4.19 18.05
N GLN A 180 -18.10 4.99 16.98
CA GLN A 180 -17.48 4.52 15.74
C GLN A 180 -15.97 4.44 15.84
N LYS A 181 -15.29 5.43 16.41
CA LYS A 181 -13.84 5.40 16.65
C LYS A 181 -13.44 4.14 17.41
N THR A 182 -14.15 3.78 18.48
CA THR A 182 -13.86 2.55 19.25
C THR A 182 -14.12 1.30 18.43
N LYS A 183 -15.18 1.26 17.60
CA LYS A 183 -15.44 0.15 16.66
C LYS A 183 -14.34 0.01 15.61
N TRP A 184 -13.94 1.12 14.98
CA TRP A 184 -12.86 1.16 13.98
C TRP A 184 -11.51 0.80 14.61
N ILE A 185 -11.19 1.30 15.81
CA ILE A 185 -9.97 0.92 16.54
C ILE A 185 -9.96 -0.58 16.86
N LYS A 186 -11.08 -1.17 17.28
CA LYS A 186 -11.18 -2.62 17.50
C LYS A 186 -10.95 -3.41 16.22
N ILE A 187 -11.53 -2.98 15.10
CA ILE A 187 -11.31 -3.59 13.78
C ILE A 187 -9.84 -3.49 13.40
N TRP A 188 -9.24 -2.30 13.52
CA TRP A 188 -7.83 -2.05 13.19
C TRP A 188 -6.84 -2.80 14.10
N LYS A 189 -7.18 -3.02 15.37
CA LYS A 189 -6.35 -3.80 16.30
C LYS A 189 -6.32 -5.29 15.92
N ASN A 190 -7.36 -5.79 15.26
CA ASN A 190 -7.43 -7.18 14.79
C ASN A 190 -6.69 -7.41 13.46
N TRP A 191 -6.07 -6.38 12.89
CA TRP A 191 -5.30 -6.49 11.66
C TRP A 191 -3.80 -6.62 12.01
N ASN A 192 -3.09 -7.45 11.24
CA ASN A 192 -1.67 -7.74 11.44
C ASN A 192 -0.77 -6.68 10.81
#